data_AF-A0A3L9YEF0-F1
#
_entry.id   AF-A0A3L9YEF0-F1
#
_cell.length_a   1.000
_cell.length_b   1.000
_cell.length_c   1.000
_cell.angle_alpha   90.00
_cell.angle_beta   90.00
_cell.angle_gamma   90.00
#
_symmetry.space_group_name_H-M   'P 1'
#
loop_
_entity.id
_entity.type
_entity.pdbx_description
1 polymer ?
#
loop_
_entity_poly.entity_id
_entity_poly.type
_entity_poly.pdbx_seq_one_letter_code
_entity_poly.pdbx_strand_id
1 'polypeptide(L)' 'MLELWTIYDSPIDLPGRFVARKWVLDKPTSELLQDKTLEGLRAKLPAGLHCMPRSPGDEPQIVETWM' A
#
# COMPACT_ATOMS: atom_id res chain seq x y z
N MET A 1 -14.88 -10.94 -1.27
CA MET A 1 -14.94 -9.47 -1.13
C MET A 1 -13.62 -8.92 -1.62
N LEU A 2 -13.61 -7.85 -2.42
CA LEU A 2 -12.36 -7.35 -3.00
C LEU A 2 -11.52 -6.67 -1.92
N GLU A 3 -10.29 -7.13 -1.75
CA GLU A 3 -9.30 -6.55 -0.84
C GLU A 3 -8.21 -5.86 -1.67
N LEU A 4 -7.78 -4.69 -1.21
CA LEU A 4 -6.74 -3.90 -1.86
C LEU A 4 -5.70 -3.51 -0.83
N TRP A 5 -4.43 -3.48 -1.23
CA TRP A 5 -3.33 -2.96 -0.42
C TRP A 5 -2.66 -1.83 -1.17
N THR A 6 -2.90 -0.59 -0.73
CA THR A 6 -2.29 0.60 -1.35
C THR A 6 -1.03 0.95 -0.57
N ILE A 7 0.09 1.04 -1.27
CA ILE A 7 1.39 1.41 -0.71
C ILE A 7 1.61 2.92 -0.84
N TYR A 8 1.97 3.52 0.28
CA TYR A 8 2.35 4.92 0.41
C TYR A 8 3.84 5.03 0.75
N ASP A 9 4.54 5.99 0.15
CA ASP A 9 5.88 6.41 0.53
C ASP A 9 5.81 7.60 1.50
N SER A 10 6.33 7.41 2.71
CA SER A 10 6.47 8.42 3.75
C SER A 10 5.20 9.26 3.98
N PRO A 11 4.04 8.64 4.26
CA PRO A 11 2.82 9.39 4.59
C PRO A 11 3.04 10.23 5.86
N ILE A 12 2.28 11.32 5.99
CA ILE A 12 2.48 12.34 7.03
C ILE A 12 2.45 11.76 8.45
N ASP A 13 1.65 10.73 8.70
CA ASP A 13 1.51 10.07 9.99
C ASP A 13 2.62 9.04 10.28
N LEU A 14 3.34 8.57 9.27
CA LEU A 14 4.44 7.60 9.39
C LEU A 14 5.63 8.01 8.49
N PRO A 15 6.32 9.11 8.81
CA PRO A 15 7.38 9.65 7.97
C PRO A 15 8.59 8.69 7.87
N GLY A 16 9.21 8.64 6.68
CA GLY A 16 10.40 7.84 6.41
C GLY A 16 10.15 6.32 6.43
N ARG A 17 8.95 5.89 6.03
CA ARG A 17 8.55 4.49 5.91
C ARG A 17 7.66 4.29 4.68
N PHE A 18 7.74 3.11 4.09
CA PHE A 18 6.69 2.64 3.20
C PHE A 18 5.58 2.01 4.03
N VAL A 19 4.33 2.32 3.70
CA VAL A 19 3.14 1.85 4.43
C VAL A 19 2.14 1.26 3.46
N ALA A 20 1.77 0.00 3.62
CA ALA A 20 0.64 -0.60 2.92
C ALA A 20 -0.59 -0.50 3.82
N ARG A 21 -1.67 0.13 3.34
CA ARG A 21 -2.96 0.15 4.05
C ARG A 21 -3.94 -0.78 3.36
N LYS A 22 -4.63 -1.62 4.14
CA LYS A 22 -5.65 -2.50 3.60
C LYS A 22 -6.98 -1.76 3.44
N TRP A 23 -7.57 -1.93 2.27
CA TRP A 23 -8.92 -1.49 1.94
C TRP A 23 -9.78 -2.70 1.64
N VAL A 24 -11.05 -2.58 2.01
CA VAL A 24 -12.10 -3.55 1.68
C VAL A 24 -13.15 -2.79 0.91
N LEU A 25 -13.30 -3.12 -0.37
CA LEU A 25 -14.05 -2.30 -1.32
C LEU A 25 -13.49 -0.86 -1.34
N ASP A 26 -14.31 0.12 -0.99
CA ASP A 26 -13.99 1.55 -0.95
C ASP A 26 -13.63 2.05 0.45
N LYS A 27 -13.55 1.16 1.46
CA LYS A 27 -13.34 1.55 2.86
C LYS A 27 -11.96 1.16 3.36
N PRO A 28 -11.22 2.09 4.00
CA PRO A 28 -9.98 1.76 4.66
C PRO A 28 -10.27 0.94 5.92
N THR A 29 -9.37 0.04 6.26
CA THR A 29 -9.38 -0.70 7.52
C THR A 29 -8.33 -0.15 8.48
N SER A 30 -8.27 -0.68 9.71
CA SER A 30 -7.18 -0.39 10.65
C SER A 30 -5.91 -1.20 10.38
N GLU A 31 -5.95 -2.14 9.43
CA GLU A 31 -4.81 -3.00 9.13
C GLU A 31 -3.81 -2.27 8.23
N LEU A 32 -2.56 -2.22 8.71
CA LEU A 32 -1.44 -1.65 7.97
C LEU A 32 -0.19 -2.51 8.14
N LEU A 33 0.61 -2.56 7.08
CA LEU A 33 1.96 -3.11 7.08
C LEU A 33 2.94 -1.98 6.79
N GLN A 34 4.15 -2.07 7.31
CA GLN A 34 5.17 -1.04 7.05
C GLN A 34 6.57 -1.63 6.99
N ASP A 35 7.43 -0.97 6.22
CA ASP A 35 8.85 -1.29 6.13
C ASP A 35 9.67 -0.02 5.84
N LYS A 36 11.00 -0.14 5.91
CA LYS A 36 11.95 0.91 5.52
C LYS A 36 12.26 0.88 4.03
N THR A 37 12.01 -0.23 3.33
CA THR A 37 12.17 -0.32 1.87
C THR A 37 10.88 -0.79 1.20
N LEU A 38 10.69 -0.42 -0.06
CA LEU A 38 9.53 -0.85 -0.84
C LEU A 38 9.53 -2.37 -1.01
N GLU A 39 10.69 -2.95 -1.30
CA GLU A 39 10.88 -4.39 -1.46
C GLU A 39 10.58 -5.15 -0.16
N GLY A 40 11.02 -4.62 0.98
CA GLY A 40 10.74 -5.20 2.30
C GLY A 40 9.24 -5.19 2.63
N LEU A 41 8.53 -4.13 2.23
CA LEU A 41 7.08 -4.06 2.37
C LEU A 41 6.36 -5.04 1.44
N ARG A 42 6.79 -5.13 0.17
CA ARG A 42 6.23 -6.10 -0.80
C ARG A 42 6.36 -7.53 -0.31
N ALA A 43 7.47 -7.90 0.32
CA ALA A 43 7.68 -9.23 0.91
C ALA A 43 6.74 -9.54 2.09
N LYS A 44 6.09 -8.53 2.70
CA LYS A 44 5.12 -8.69 3.80
C LYS A 44 3.67 -8.78 3.32
N LEU A 45 3.40 -8.41 2.07
CA LEU A 45 2.05 -8.48 1.51
C LEU A 45 1.57 -9.93 1.43
N PRO A 46 0.24 -10.15 1.48
CA PRO A 46 -0.33 -11.47 1.19
C PRO A 46 0.17 -12.04 -0.14
N ALA A 47 0.43 -13.34 -0.16
CA ALA A 47 0.83 -14.02 -1.38
C ALA A 47 -0.32 -14.06 -2.40
N GLY A 48 0.04 -14.07 -3.69
CA GLY A 48 -0.92 -14.21 -4.79
C GLY A 48 -1.58 -12.91 -5.27
N LEU A 49 -1.23 -11.77 -4.67
CA LEU A 49 -1.69 -10.47 -5.13
C LEU A 49 -0.99 -10.06 -6.43
N HIS A 50 -1.72 -9.32 -7.26
CA HIS A 50 -1.21 -8.68 -8.46
C HIS A 50 -0.89 -7.21 -8.19
N CYS A 51 0.31 -6.77 -8.59
CA CYS A 51 0.71 -5.37 -8.47
C CYS A 51 0.13 -4.54 -9.61
N MET A 52 -0.64 -3.52 -9.25
CA MET A 52 -1.05 -2.44 -10.13
C MET A 52 -0.15 -1.22 -9.88
N PRO A 53 0.60 -0.75 -10.90
CA PRO A 53 1.43 0.44 -10.75
C PRO A 53 0.56 1.68 -10.51
N ARG A 54 1.15 2.74 -9.94
CA ARG A 54 0.46 4.02 -9.75
C ARG A 54 -0.14 4.56 -11.06
N SER A 55 -1.31 5.18 -10.92
CA SER A 55 -1.97 5.97 -11.94
C SER A 55 -1.38 7.38 -12.01
N PRO A 56 -1.41 8.05 -13.19
CA PRO A 56 -1.03 9.46 -13.31
C PRO A 56 -1.83 10.42 -12.42
N GLY A 57 -3.05 10.04 -12.03
CA GLY A 57 -3.92 10.85 -11.15
C GLY A 57 -3.73 10.61 -9.66
N ASP A 58 -2.89 9.64 -9.27
CA ASP A 58 -2.66 9.34 -7.86
C ASP A 58 -1.86 10.44 -7.18
N GLU A 59 -2.16 10.66 -5.90
CA GLU A 59 -1.37 11.57 -5.08
C GLU A 59 0.12 11.13 -5.05
N PRO A 60 1.08 12.07 -4.93
CA PRO A 60 2.51 11.76 -5.08
C PRO A 60 3.04 10.67 -4.14
N GLN A 61 2.45 10.55 -2.94
CA GLN A 61 2.81 9.55 -1.95
C GLN A 61 2.37 8.14 -2.33
N ILE A 62 1.44 7.95 -3.26
CA ILE A 62 0.95 6.62 -3.66
C ILE A 62 1.92 6.01 -4.67
N VAL A 63 2.43 4.84 -4.33
CA VAL A 63 3.46 4.14 -5.11
C VAL A 63 2.83 3.09 -6.03
N GLU A 64 1.92 2.28 -5.47
CA GLU A 64 1.28 1.14 -6.15
C GLU A 64 0.11 0.60 -5.31
N THR A 65 -0.74 -0.20 -5.93
CA THR A 65 -1.84 -0.92 -5.25
C THR A 65 -1.79 -2.40 -5.62
N TRP A 66 -2.05 -3.28 -4.66
CA TRP A 66 -2.04 -4.73 -4.83
C TRP A 66 -3.44 -5.30 -4.59
N MET A 67 -3.86 -6.26 -5.43
CA MET A 67 -5.21 -6.87 -5.40
C MET A 67 -5.18 -8.37 -5.66
#